data_AF-A0A7S4EBF1-F1
#
_entry.id   AF-A0A7S4EBF1-F1
#
_cell.length_a   1.000
_cell.length_b   1.000
_cell.length_c   1.000
_cell.angle_alpha   90.00
_cell.angle_beta   90.00
_cell.angle_gamma   90.00
#
_symmetry.space_group_name_H-M   'P 1'
#
loop_
_entity.id
_entity.type
_entity.pdbx_description
1 polymer ?
#
loop_
_entity_poly.entity_id
_entity_poly.type
_entity_poly.pdbx_seq_one_letter_code
_entity_poly.pdbx_strand_id
1 'polypeptide(L)'
;KIRWAVAAWLSDAAVAEATYGHISTWQTGEVTDMSYLFCADTDLSDWRCNAGAASFNEDISAWDVSGATGMEWMFSGATSMEWMFYGASAFDQDLGWCVGDGVSLDGAFDETPCEATSCGVVQMD
;
A
#
# COMPACT_ATOMS: atom_id res chain seq x y z
N LYS A 1 8.79 -0.33 -10.09
CA LYS A 1 7.74 -0.43 -11.13
C LYS A 1 6.36 -0.08 -10.55
N ILE A 2 5.93 -0.75 -9.47
CA ILE A 2 4.64 -0.48 -8.80
C ILE A 2 4.46 0.98 -8.35
N ARG A 3 5.48 1.61 -7.74
CA ARG A 3 5.42 3.03 -7.32
C ARG A 3 5.01 4.00 -8.44
N TRP A 4 5.53 3.81 -9.66
CA TRP A 4 5.17 4.67 -10.80
C TRP A 4 3.75 4.39 -11.32
N ALA A 5 3.32 3.12 -11.29
CA ALA A 5 1.96 2.76 -11.68
C ALA A 5 0.94 3.35 -10.69
N VAL A 6 1.20 3.24 -9.38
CA VAL A 6 0.37 3.85 -8.33
C VAL A 6 0.35 5.38 -8.47
N ALA A 7 1.51 6.02 -8.62
CA ALA A 7 1.55 7.48 -8.80
C ALA A 7 0.77 7.94 -10.05
N ALA A 8 0.82 7.18 -11.14
CA ALA A 8 0.01 7.44 -12.32
C ALA A 8 -1.48 7.26 -12.04
N TRP A 9 -1.88 6.19 -11.33
CA TRP A 9 -3.27 5.94 -10.96
C TRP A 9 -3.86 7.04 -10.08
N LEU A 10 -3.09 7.48 -9.07
CA LEU A 10 -3.48 8.57 -8.18
C LEU A 10 -3.56 9.93 -8.89
N SER A 11 -2.90 10.09 -10.04
CA SER A 11 -2.97 11.31 -10.84
C SER A 11 -4.10 11.28 -11.87
N ASP A 12 -4.30 10.14 -12.55
CA ASP A 12 -5.34 9.93 -13.56
C ASP A 12 -5.56 8.41 -13.74
N ALA A 13 -6.58 7.89 -13.06
CA ALA A 13 -6.90 6.47 -13.08
C ALA A 13 -7.24 5.97 -14.49
N ALA A 14 -7.88 6.78 -15.35
CA ALA A 14 -8.25 6.37 -16.70
C ALA A 14 -7.01 6.17 -17.60
N VAL A 15 -6.03 7.07 -17.49
CA VAL A 15 -4.76 6.95 -18.22
C VAL A 15 -3.91 5.80 -17.67
N ALA A 16 -3.88 5.63 -16.35
CA ALA A 16 -3.17 4.53 -15.71
C ALA A 16 -3.79 3.18 -16.09
N GLU A 17 -5.11 3.06 -16.10
CA GLU A 17 -5.83 1.84 -16.51
C GLU A 17 -5.52 1.47 -17.96
N ALA A 18 -5.48 2.43 -18.87
CA ALA A 18 -5.10 2.19 -20.26
C ALA A 18 -3.65 1.70 -20.43
N THR A 19 -2.78 1.99 -19.47
CA THR A 19 -1.34 1.67 -19.53
C THR A 19 -0.98 0.39 -18.77
N TYR A 20 -1.58 0.20 -17.59
CA TYR A 20 -1.22 -0.85 -16.63
C TYR A 20 -2.34 -1.85 -16.36
N GLY A 21 -3.54 -1.62 -16.91
CA GLY A 21 -4.76 -2.33 -16.53
C GLY A 21 -5.34 -1.79 -15.22
N HIS A 22 -6.54 -2.28 -14.87
CA HIS A 22 -7.22 -1.87 -13.64
C HIS A 22 -6.39 -2.24 -12.41
N ILE A 23 -6.32 -1.35 -11.42
CA ILE A 23 -5.42 -1.47 -10.27
C ILE A 23 -5.60 -2.78 -9.49
N SER A 24 -6.84 -3.27 -9.38
CA SER A 24 -7.18 -4.53 -8.72
C SER A 24 -6.53 -5.78 -9.35
N THR A 25 -6.00 -5.66 -10.57
CA THR A 25 -5.43 -6.81 -11.34
C THR A 25 -3.92 -6.83 -11.39
N TRP A 26 -3.25 -5.85 -10.77
CA TRP A 26 -1.80 -5.73 -10.84
C TRP A 26 -1.10 -6.87 -10.10
N GLN A 27 -0.03 -7.40 -10.70
CA GLN A 27 0.78 -8.46 -10.11
C GLN A 27 1.78 -7.86 -9.11
N THR A 28 1.53 -8.06 -7.82
CA THR A 28 2.34 -7.48 -6.73
C THR A 28 3.18 -8.49 -5.95
N GLY A 29 3.06 -9.79 -6.24
CA GLY A 29 3.71 -10.86 -5.46
C GLY A 29 5.25 -10.84 -5.44
N GLU A 30 5.90 -10.09 -6.33
CA GLU A 30 7.36 -9.89 -6.31
C GLU A 30 7.79 -8.58 -5.63
N VAL A 31 6.83 -7.75 -5.19
CA VAL A 31 7.10 -6.45 -4.57
C VAL A 31 7.43 -6.66 -3.09
N THR A 32 8.61 -6.19 -2.70
CA THR A 32 9.16 -6.33 -1.35
C THR A 32 9.17 -5.01 -0.57
N ASP A 33 8.79 -3.91 -1.20
CA ASP A 33 8.70 -2.61 -0.53
C ASP A 33 7.42 -1.93 -0.99
N MET A 34 6.47 -1.87 -0.06
CA MET A 34 5.15 -1.27 -0.25
C MET A 34 4.99 0.02 0.56
N SER A 35 6.05 0.47 1.24
CA SER A 35 6.03 1.68 2.06
C SER A 35 5.60 2.90 1.24
N TYR A 36 4.78 3.77 1.82
CA TYR A 36 4.30 5.02 1.21
C TYR A 36 3.55 4.89 -0.14
N LEU A 37 3.13 3.71 -0.61
CA LEU A 37 2.54 3.58 -1.96
C LEU A 37 1.31 4.47 -2.15
N PHE A 38 0.46 4.56 -1.13
CA PHE A 38 -0.75 5.37 -1.08
C PHE A 38 -0.68 6.39 0.07
N CYS A 39 0.53 6.88 0.38
CA CYS A 39 0.66 7.96 1.35
C CYS A 39 0.09 9.26 0.76
N ALA A 40 -0.84 9.89 1.47
CA ALA A 40 -1.27 11.26 1.26
C ALA A 40 -0.63 12.16 2.32
N ASP A 41 0.22 13.07 1.90
CA ASP A 41 0.72 14.16 2.75
C ASP A 41 0.23 15.47 2.14
N THR A 42 -0.72 16.12 2.80
CA THR A 42 -1.29 17.39 2.33
C THR A 42 -0.32 18.56 2.46
N ASP A 43 0.68 18.44 3.34
CA ASP A 43 1.72 19.44 3.54
C ASP A 43 2.89 19.22 2.56
N LEU A 44 2.85 18.15 1.75
CA LEU A 44 3.85 17.75 0.73
C LEU A 44 5.28 17.74 1.28
N SER A 45 5.42 17.46 2.57
CA SER A 45 6.71 17.46 3.27
C SER A 45 7.54 16.22 2.93
N ASP A 46 6.87 15.11 2.63
CA ASP A 46 7.49 13.90 2.09
C ASP A 46 7.26 13.76 0.58
N TRP A 47 8.35 13.82 -0.19
CA TRP A 47 8.34 13.68 -1.65
C TRP A 47 7.82 12.32 -2.15
N ARG A 48 7.68 11.33 -1.26
CA ARG A 48 7.14 10.00 -1.56
C ARG A 48 5.62 9.99 -1.60
N CYS A 49 4.97 10.93 -0.93
CA CYS A 49 3.52 10.99 -0.79
C CYS A 49 2.86 11.74 -1.95
N ASN A 50 1.61 11.40 -2.24
CA ASN A 50 0.82 11.96 -3.32
C ASN A 50 -0.55 12.37 -2.76
N ALA A 51 -0.90 13.65 -2.89
CA ALA A 51 -2.18 14.18 -2.40
C ALA A 51 -3.41 13.46 -3.00
N GLY A 52 -3.30 12.86 -4.19
CA GLY A 52 -4.37 12.04 -4.79
C GLY A 52 -4.71 10.79 -3.98
N ALA A 53 -3.80 10.31 -3.14
CA ALA A 53 -4.06 9.20 -2.23
C ALA A 53 -5.11 9.52 -1.16
N ALA A 54 -5.32 10.80 -0.83
CA ALA A 54 -6.34 11.20 0.16
C ALA A 54 -7.75 10.75 -0.25
N SER A 55 -8.01 10.64 -1.56
CA SER A 55 -9.27 10.18 -2.16
C SER A 55 -9.24 8.73 -2.64
N PHE A 56 -8.12 8.02 -2.46
CA PHE A 56 -7.99 6.65 -2.95
C PHE A 56 -8.84 5.69 -2.12
N ASN A 57 -9.69 4.90 -2.78
CA ASN A 57 -10.44 3.82 -2.15
C ASN A 57 -10.86 2.72 -3.15
N GLU A 58 -9.99 2.41 -4.11
CA GLU A 58 -10.25 1.35 -5.09
C GLU A 58 -9.92 -0.03 -4.51
N ASP A 59 -10.65 -1.06 -4.95
CA ASP A 59 -10.43 -2.44 -4.47
C ASP A 59 -9.07 -2.99 -4.89
N ILE A 60 -8.25 -3.30 -3.88
CA ILE A 60 -6.93 -3.93 -4.02
C ILE A 60 -6.81 -5.21 -3.18
N SER A 61 -7.92 -5.75 -2.66
CA SER A 61 -7.93 -6.98 -1.85
C SER A 61 -7.28 -8.18 -2.56
N ALA A 62 -7.30 -8.17 -3.89
CA ALA A 62 -6.70 -9.21 -4.74
C ALA A 62 -5.17 -9.13 -4.88
N TRP A 63 -4.51 -8.10 -4.36
CA TRP A 63 -3.05 -7.99 -4.43
C TRP A 63 -2.37 -9.09 -3.60
N ASP A 64 -1.35 -9.69 -4.19
CA ASP A 64 -0.48 -10.65 -3.51
C ASP A 64 0.64 -9.91 -2.77
N VAL A 65 0.62 -9.95 -1.44
CA VAL A 65 1.62 -9.32 -0.57
C VAL A 65 2.70 -10.30 -0.09
N SER A 66 2.74 -11.53 -0.61
CA SER A 66 3.72 -12.55 -0.17
C SER A 66 5.17 -12.19 -0.48
N GLY A 67 5.41 -11.36 -1.51
CA GLY A 67 6.73 -10.78 -1.77
C GLY A 67 7.23 -9.90 -0.62
N ALA A 68 6.30 -9.26 0.10
CA ALA A 68 6.62 -8.48 1.29
C ALA A 68 6.78 -9.35 2.56
N THR A 69 6.40 -10.62 2.54
CA THR A 69 6.53 -11.52 3.71
C THR A 69 7.70 -12.49 3.59
N GLY A 70 8.07 -12.89 2.37
CA GLY A 70 9.04 -13.96 2.12
C GLY A 70 10.52 -13.63 2.36
N MET A 71 10.88 -12.42 2.81
CA MET A 71 12.28 -11.96 2.93
C MET A 71 12.82 -11.83 4.38
N GLU A 72 12.03 -12.16 5.40
CA GLU A 72 12.36 -12.00 6.83
C GLU A 72 13.74 -12.54 7.26
N TRP A 73 14.31 -13.50 6.52
CA TRP A 73 15.48 -14.26 6.97
C TRP A 73 16.80 -13.90 6.29
N MET A 74 16.82 -13.05 5.25
CA MET A 74 18.03 -12.94 4.40
C MET A 74 18.87 -11.67 4.61
N PHE A 75 18.30 -10.51 4.92
CA PHE A 75 19.08 -9.29 5.14
C PHE A 75 18.39 -8.32 6.09
N SER A 76 19.16 -7.49 6.79
CA SER A 76 18.72 -6.32 7.55
C SER A 76 18.12 -5.23 6.63
N GLY A 77 17.07 -5.59 5.92
CA GLY A 77 16.25 -4.76 5.04
C GLY A 77 14.83 -5.31 5.16
N ALA A 78 14.21 -5.02 6.31
CA ALA A 78 12.85 -5.40 6.60
C ALA A 78 11.95 -4.93 5.46
N THR A 79 11.19 -5.86 4.93
CA THR A 79 10.02 -5.59 4.11
C THR A 79 9.08 -4.68 4.92
N SER A 80 8.79 -3.51 4.35
CA SER A 80 8.11 -2.43 5.05
C SER A 80 6.83 -2.08 4.30
N MET A 81 5.72 -2.09 5.02
CA MET A 81 4.46 -1.47 4.62
C MET A 81 4.25 -0.18 5.40
N GLU A 82 5.34 0.38 5.95
CA GLU A 82 5.29 1.59 6.77
C GLU A 82 4.69 2.75 5.97
N TRP A 83 3.77 3.46 6.62
CA TRP A 83 3.11 4.63 6.05
C TRP A 83 2.42 4.37 4.70
N MET A 84 2.11 3.11 4.36
CA MET A 84 1.57 2.74 3.04
C MET A 84 0.30 3.53 2.70
N PHE A 85 -0.61 3.75 3.65
CA PHE A 85 -1.84 4.51 3.50
C PHE A 85 -1.89 5.74 4.40
N TYR A 86 -0.75 6.23 4.89
CA TYR A 86 -0.71 7.43 5.74
C TYR A 86 -1.51 8.57 5.12
N GLY A 87 -2.45 9.17 5.85
CA GLY A 87 -3.25 10.30 5.36
C GLY A 87 -4.22 9.97 4.23
N ALA A 88 -4.36 8.71 3.81
CA ALA A 88 -5.36 8.26 2.84
C ALA A 88 -6.77 8.31 3.46
N SER A 89 -7.28 9.52 3.68
CA SER A 89 -8.45 9.80 4.52
C SER A 89 -9.76 9.14 4.06
N ALA A 90 -9.83 8.73 2.78
CA ALA A 90 -10.98 8.02 2.22
C ALA A 90 -10.85 6.49 2.26
N PHE A 91 -9.66 5.95 2.59
CA PHE A 91 -9.38 4.52 2.51
C PHE A 91 -9.96 3.79 3.74
N ASP A 92 -10.92 2.90 3.52
CA ASP A 92 -11.68 2.21 4.59
C ASP A 92 -11.91 0.72 4.33
N GLN A 93 -11.13 0.12 3.42
CA GLN A 93 -11.37 -1.24 2.95
C GLN A 93 -10.75 -2.32 3.84
N ASP A 94 -11.49 -3.39 4.08
CA ASP A 94 -10.95 -4.64 4.62
C ASP A 94 -10.27 -5.47 3.52
N LEU A 95 -8.94 -5.48 3.54
CA LEU A 95 -8.12 -6.16 2.52
C LEU A 95 -7.95 -7.67 2.79
N GLY A 96 -8.14 -8.12 4.03
CA GLY A 96 -7.90 -9.52 4.43
C GLY A 96 -6.48 -10.05 4.21
N TRP A 97 -5.48 -9.18 4.04
CA TRP A 97 -4.10 -9.58 3.78
C TRP A 97 -3.45 -10.22 5.01
N CYS A 98 -2.69 -11.31 4.82
CA CYS A 98 -1.90 -11.92 5.90
C CYS A 98 -0.40 -11.61 5.74
N VAL A 99 0.27 -11.16 6.81
CA VAL A 99 1.70 -10.79 6.81
C VAL A 99 2.49 -11.52 7.90
N GLY A 100 3.81 -11.68 7.72
CA GLY A 100 4.67 -12.30 8.73
C GLY A 100 5.04 -11.34 9.87
N ASP A 101 5.46 -11.90 11.01
CA ASP A 101 5.88 -11.19 12.24
C ASP A 101 6.95 -10.11 12.04
N GLY A 102 7.78 -10.25 11.02
CA GLY A 102 8.87 -9.35 10.67
C GLY A 102 8.48 -8.19 9.74
N VAL A 103 7.21 -8.09 9.34
CA VAL A 103 6.72 -6.99 8.51
C VAL A 103 6.34 -5.79 9.38
N SER A 104 6.98 -4.64 9.13
CA SER A 104 6.66 -3.38 9.83
C SER A 104 5.41 -2.73 9.23
N LEU A 105 4.42 -2.44 10.08
CA LEU A 105 3.20 -1.69 9.77
C LEU A 105 3.19 -0.29 10.41
N ASP A 106 4.36 0.21 10.83
CA ASP A 106 4.46 1.50 11.52
C ASP A 106 3.80 2.63 10.70
N GLY A 107 2.83 3.31 11.31
CA GLY A 107 2.07 4.39 10.69
C GLY A 107 1.30 4.02 9.41
N ALA A 108 1.18 2.73 9.06
CA ALA A 108 0.63 2.29 7.77
C ALA A 108 -0.80 2.80 7.51
N PHE A 109 -1.58 3.00 8.58
CA PHE A 109 -2.98 3.43 8.56
C PHE A 109 -3.23 4.73 9.33
N ASP A 110 -2.18 5.44 9.73
CA ASP A 110 -2.32 6.72 10.43
C ASP A 110 -3.11 7.72 9.56
N GLU A 111 -4.03 8.45 10.18
CA GLU A 111 -4.94 9.40 9.52
C GLU A 111 -5.89 8.80 8.46
N THR A 112 -6.08 7.49 8.51
CA THR A 112 -7.16 6.80 7.79
C THR A 112 -8.31 6.45 8.75
N PRO A 113 -9.51 6.13 8.23
CA PRO A 113 -10.57 5.46 8.98
C PRO A 113 -10.20 4.06 9.52
N CYS A 114 -9.04 3.52 9.13
CA CYS A 114 -8.62 2.17 9.41
C CYS A 114 -7.81 2.02 10.69
N GLU A 115 -8.03 0.90 11.37
CA GLU A 115 -7.08 0.30 12.29
C GLU A 115 -6.51 -0.95 11.61
N ALA A 116 -5.29 -1.37 11.94
CA ALA A 116 -4.66 -2.56 11.31
C ALA A 116 -5.54 -3.83 11.41
N THR A 117 -6.42 -3.89 12.40
CA THR A 117 -7.37 -4.98 12.64
C THR A 117 -8.74 -4.80 11.96
N SER A 118 -9.06 -3.62 11.42
CA SER A 118 -10.39 -3.30 10.86
C SER A 118 -10.40 -3.05 9.34
N CYS A 119 -9.26 -2.80 8.73
CA CYS A 119 -9.09 -2.66 7.27
C CYS A 119 -8.12 -3.68 6.66
N GLY A 120 -7.94 -4.82 7.34
CA GLY A 120 -7.21 -5.97 6.83
C GLY A 120 -5.69 -5.82 6.74
N VAL A 121 -4.98 -6.15 7.83
CA VAL A 121 -3.65 -6.80 7.82
C VAL A 121 -3.59 -7.76 9.02
N VAL A 122 -3.39 -9.07 8.79
CA VAL A 122 -3.44 -10.10 9.84
C VAL A 122 -2.11 -10.86 9.92
N GLN A 123 -1.50 -10.92 11.10
CA GLN A 123 -0.25 -11.64 11.32
C GLN A 123 -0.45 -13.16 11.11
N MET A 124 0.47 -13.83 10.42
CA MET A 124 0.47 -15.29 10.31
C MET A 124 1.02 -15.90 11.62
N ASP A 125 0.27 -16.81 12.24
CA ASP A 125 0.70 -17.58 13.42
C ASP A 125 1.95 -18.46 13.17
#